data_AF-A0A828PRJ1-F1
#
_entry.id   AF-A0A828PRJ1-F1
#
_cell.length_a   1.000
_cell.length_b   1.000
_cell.length_c   1.000
_cell.angle_alpha   90.00
_cell.angle_beta   90.00
_cell.angle_gamma   90.00
#
_symmetry.space_group_name_H-M   'P 1'
#
loop_
_entity.id
_entity.type
_entity.pdbx_description
1 polymer ?
#
loop_
_entity_poly.entity_id
_entity_poly.type
_entity_poly.pdbx_seq_one_letter_code
_entity_poly.pdbx_strand_id
1 'polypeptide(L)' 'MKFADKGLVVAQYIRNRRLDFCADAIRHAADDEKLAGIGFHWGFSDQSHFSTVFKQRFGMTP' A
#
# COMPACT_ATOMS: atom_id res chain seq x y z
N MET A 1 -7.62 -30.01 -1.66
CA MET A 1 -8.24 -28.74 -2.09
C MET A 1 -7.55 -27.62 -1.30
N LYS A 2 -6.65 -26.85 -1.92
CA LYS A 2 -5.80 -25.86 -1.23
C LYS A 2 -6.58 -24.56 -1.02
N PHE A 3 -7.09 -24.36 0.20
CA PHE A 3 -7.69 -23.07 0.60
C PHE A 3 -6.66 -21.93 0.65
N ALA A 4 -5.37 -22.27 0.77
CA ALA A 4 -4.26 -21.31 0.84
C ALA A 4 -4.09 -20.48 -0.44
N ASP A 5 -4.22 -21.08 -1.63
CA ASP A 5 -3.98 -20.37 -2.89
C ASP A 5 -5.00 -19.25 -3.12
N LYS A 6 -6.26 -19.49 -2.76
CA LYS A 6 -7.32 -18.47 -2.82
C LYS A 6 -7.12 -17.37 -1.77
N GLY A 7 -6.70 -17.74 -0.56
CA GLY A 7 -6.40 -16.78 0.52
C GLY A 7 -5.24 -15.84 0.18
N LEU A 8 -4.18 -16.38 -0.45
CA LEU A 8 -3.04 -15.58 -0.93
C LEU A 8 -3.45 -14.59 -2.03
N VAL A 9 -4.30 -15.01 -2.97
CA VAL A 9 -4.81 -14.14 -4.03
C VAL A 9 -5.67 -13.01 -3.45
N VAL A 10 -6.56 -13.32 -2.49
CA VAL A 10 -7.38 -12.30 -1.81
C VAL A 10 -6.51 -11.32 -1.04
N ALA A 11 -5.54 -11.81 -0.27
CA ALA A 11 -4.61 -10.96 0.47
C ALA A 11 -3.79 -10.04 -0.45
N GLN A 12 -3.33 -10.57 -1.59
CA GLN A 12 -2.63 -9.77 -2.61
C GLN A 12 -3.56 -8.72 -3.23
N TYR A 13 -4.80 -9.08 -3.56
CA TYR A 13 -5.78 -8.15 -4.09
C TYR A 13 -6.09 -7.01 -3.12
N ILE A 14 -6.30 -7.31 -1.84
CA ILE A 14 -6.54 -6.30 -0.79
C ILE A 14 -5.32 -5.39 -0.65
N ARG A 15 -4.12 -5.96 -0.60
CA ARG A 15 -2.87 -5.18 -0.52
C ARG A 15 -2.72 -4.23 -1.69
N ASN A 16 -3.01 -4.72 -2.90
CA ASN A 16 -3.01 -3.89 -4.09
C ASN A 16 -4.05 -2.76 -3.95
N ARG A 17 -5.30 -3.06 -3.63
CA ARG A 17 -6.31 -2.00 -3.45
C ARG A 17 -5.89 -0.92 -2.45
N ARG A 18 -5.25 -1.29 -1.33
CA ARG A 18 -4.67 -0.33 -0.37
C ARG A 18 -3.59 0.55 -0.99
N LEU A 19 -2.68 -0.03 -1.77
CA LEU A 19 -1.64 0.71 -2.49
C LEU A 19 -2.22 1.73 -3.48
N ASP A 20 -3.34 1.40 -4.14
CA ASP A 20 -4.02 2.33 -5.05
C ASP A 20 -4.59 3.55 -4.30
N PHE A 21 -5.20 3.32 -3.13
CA PHE A 21 -5.67 4.40 -2.27
C PHE A 21 -4.52 5.26 -1.72
N CYS A 22 -3.41 4.65 -1.32
CA CYS A 22 -2.22 5.40 -0.92
C CYS A 22 -1.72 6.30 -2.07
N ALA A 23 -1.62 5.78 -3.30
CA ALA A 23 -1.15 6.56 -4.45
C ALA A 23 -2.11 7.70 -4.80
N ASP A 24 -3.42 7.54 -4.57
CA ASP A 24 -4.39 8.61 -4.72
C ASP A 24 -4.25 9.66 -3.61
N ALA A 25 -4.13 9.24 -2.35
CA ALA A 25 -3.92 10.16 -1.23
C ALA A 25 -2.63 10.97 -1.39
N ILE A 26 -1.52 10.34 -1.81
CA ILE A 26 -0.23 11.02 -2.05
C ILE A 26 -0.35 12.08 -3.15
N ARG A 27 -1.13 11.81 -4.21
CA ARG A 27 -1.33 12.77 -5.31
C ARG A 27 -2.14 14.00 -4.89
N HIS A 28 -2.96 13.89 -3.83
CA HIS A 28 -3.81 14.97 -3.33
C HIS A 28 -3.32 15.55 -2.00
N ALA A 29 -2.25 14.99 -1.43
CA ALA A 29 -1.62 15.50 -0.22
C ALA A 29 -1.07 16.91 -0.49
N ALA A 30 -1.37 17.85 0.40
CA ALA A 30 -0.65 19.13 0.44
C ALA A 30 0.78 18.88 0.94
N ASP A 31 1.73 19.73 0.57
CA ASP A 31 3.19 19.56 0.82
C ASP A 31 3.58 19.22 2.28
N ASP A 32 2.71 19.53 3.26
CA ASP A 32 2.92 19.27 4.70
C ASP A 32 2.28 17.97 5.23
N GLU A 33 1.52 17.23 4.42
CA GLU A 33 0.88 15.99 4.88
C GLU A 33 1.91 14.85 4.91
N LYS A 34 2.17 14.32 6.12
CA LYS A 34 3.19 13.30 6.33
C LYS A 34 2.81 12.03 5.56
N LEU A 35 3.49 11.76 4.46
CA LEU A 35 3.42 10.53 3.65
C LEU A 35 3.46 9.24 4.50
N ALA A 36 4.17 9.30 5.63
CA ALA A 36 4.20 8.22 6.61
C ALA A 36 2.82 7.89 7.21
N GLY A 37 2.01 8.92 7.52
CA GLY A 37 0.65 8.75 8.03
C GLY A 37 -0.29 8.08 7.03
N ILE A 38 -0.11 8.31 5.73
CA ILE A 38 -0.94 7.73 4.67
C ILE A 38 -0.84 6.20 4.67
N GLY A 39 0.37 5.65 4.77
CA GLY A 39 0.58 4.20 4.84
C GLY A 39 -0.13 3.57 6.04
N PHE A 40 0.02 4.17 7.22
CA PHE A 40 -0.65 3.70 8.44
C PHE A 40 -2.17 3.79 8.33
N HIS A 41 -2.70 4.89 7.78
CA HIS A 41 -4.14 5.08 7.59
C HIS A 41 -4.79 3.98 6.73
N TRP A 42 -4.10 3.53 5.70
CA TRP A 42 -4.57 2.46 4.81
C TRP A 42 -4.18 1.04 5.26
N GLY A 43 -3.65 0.91 6.48
CA GLY A 43 -3.45 -0.38 7.15
C GLY A 43 -2.09 -1.05 6.87
N PHE A 44 -1.05 -0.28 6.55
CA PHE A 44 0.34 -0.74 6.61
C PHE A 44 0.89 -0.50 8.02
N SER A 45 1.45 -1.54 8.64
CA SER A 45 1.98 -1.46 10.01
C SER A 45 3.43 -0.99 10.09
N ASP A 46 4.12 -0.89 8.95
CA ASP A 46 5.53 -0.49 8.88
C ASP A 46 5.81 0.30 7.60
N GLN A 47 6.59 1.38 7.76
CA GLN A 47 6.96 2.30 6.69
C GLN A 47 7.88 1.61 5.66
N SER A 48 8.83 0.79 6.11
CA SER A 48 9.81 0.15 5.23
C SER A 48 9.14 -0.89 4.32
N HIS A 49 8.22 -1.66 4.88
CA HIS A 49 7.40 -2.60 4.14
C HIS A 49 6.50 -1.87 3.14
N PHE A 50 5.81 -0.80 3.55
CA PHE A 50 5.01 0.04 2.66
C PHE A 50 5.83 0.58 1.49
N SER A 51 6.96 1.25 1.75
CA SER A 51 7.83 1.81 0.71
C SER A 51 8.34 0.74 -0.26
N THR A 52 8.67 -0.45 0.26
CA THR A 52 9.12 -1.58 -0.56
C THR A 52 8.03 -2.06 -1.52
N VAL A 53 6.82 -2.34 -1.02
CA VAL A 53 5.73 -2.86 -1.86
C VAL A 53 5.13 -1.78 -2.76
N PHE A 54 5.18 -0.50 -2.35
CA PHE A 54 4.77 0.64 -3.17
C PHE A 54 5.72 0.80 -4.36
N LYS A 55 7.04 0.78 -4.11
CA LYS A 55 8.06 0.81 -5.17
C LYS A 55 7.95 -0.39 -6.12
N GLN A 56 7.71 -1.59 -5.59
CA GLN A 56 7.50 -2.79 -6.42
C GLN A 56 6.31 -2.64 -7.38
N ARG A 57 5.26 -1.92 -6.97
CA ARG A 57 4.06 -1.74 -7.79
C ARG A 57 4.14 -0.56 -8.75
N PHE A 58 4.62 0.58 -8.27
CA PHE A 58 4.55 1.86 -9.00
C PHE A 58 5.91 2.32 -9.55
N GLY A 59 7.01 1.64 -9.22
CA GLY A 59 8.36 1.99 -9.69
C GLY A 59 9.00 3.19 -8.98
N MET A 60 8.27 3.86 -8.09
CA MET A 60 8.73 5.04 -7.33
C MET A 60 8.54 4.85 -5.83
N THR A 61 9.30 5.55 -5.01
CA THR A 61 9.05 5.63 -3.56
C THR A 61 7.93 6.64 -3.30
N PRO A 62 7.01 6.34 -2.37
CA PRO A 62 5.93 7.24 -2.00
C PRO A 62 6.42 8.54 -1.40
#